data_AF-A0A1Y0BFR3-F1
#
_entry.id   AF-A0A1Y0BFR3-F1
#
_cell.length_a   1.000
_cell.length_b   1.000
_cell.length_c   1.000
_cell.angle_alpha   90.00
_cell.angle_beta   90.00
_cell.angle_gamma   90.00
#
_symmetry.space_group_name_H-M   'P 1'
#
loop_
_entity.id
_entity.type
_entity.pdbx_description
1 polymer ?
#
loop_
_entity_poly.entity_id
_entity_poly.type
_entity_poly.pdbx_seq_one_letter_code
_entity_poly.pdbx_strand_id
1 'polypeptide(L)' 'MVGPAGYISMEDGEAVNICQQGIAGSLDATSVIECGGDSTDSMEVMGVDENGVRAFWAGYRQLMGL' A
#
# COMPACT_ATOMS: atom_id res chain seq x y z
N MET A 1 -0.72 20.71 -8.71
CA MET A 1 -0.88 19.30 -9.14
C MET A 1 -0.89 18.38 -7.93
N VAL A 2 0.11 18.53 -7.04
CA VAL A 2 0.16 17.90 -5.70
C VAL A 2 -0.16 18.95 -4.62
N GLY A 3 -0.95 18.59 -3.61
CA GLY A 3 -1.40 19.44 -2.50
C GLY A 3 -2.89 19.23 -2.16
N PRO A 4 -3.42 19.73 -1.03
CA PRO A 4 -4.79 19.39 -0.56
C PRO A 4 -5.93 19.70 -1.54
N ALA A 5 -5.74 20.67 -2.44
CA ALA A 5 -6.67 21.01 -3.51
C ALA A 5 -6.12 20.67 -4.91
N GLY A 6 -5.05 19.88 -4.98
CA GLY A 6 -4.46 19.40 -6.22
C GLY A 6 -5.23 18.21 -6.77
N TYR A 7 -5.53 18.19 -8.07
CA TYR A 7 -6.35 17.16 -8.68
C TYR A 7 -5.85 15.72 -8.46
N ILE A 8 -4.53 15.48 -8.54
CA ILE A 8 -3.94 14.14 -8.30
C ILE A 8 -4.09 13.77 -6.82
N SER A 9 -3.80 14.69 -5.91
CA SER A 9 -3.90 14.43 -4.47
C SER A 9 -5.34 14.24 -3.98
N MET A 10 -6.34 14.84 -4.66
CA MET A 10 -7.75 14.61 -4.34
C MET A 10 -8.17 13.17 -4.70
N GLU A 11 -7.72 12.65 -5.84
CA GLU A 11 -7.97 11.26 -6.25
C GLU A 11 -7.30 10.27 -5.29
N ASP A 12 -6.00 10.45 -5.01
CA ASP A 12 -5.26 9.60 -4.08
C ASP A 12 -5.87 9.62 -2.66
N GLY A 13 -6.31 10.81 -2.21
CA GLY A 13 -6.95 10.98 -0.91
C GLY A 13 -8.27 10.21 -0.78
N GLU A 14 -9.09 10.21 -1.83
CA GLU A 14 -10.35 9.47 -1.85
C GLU A 14 -10.11 7.95 -1.81
N ALA A 15 -9.11 7.45 -2.55
CA ALA A 15 -8.73 6.04 -2.52
C ALA A 15 -8.34 5.58 -1.10
N VAL A 16 -7.54 6.39 -0.38
CA VAL A 16 -7.17 6.10 1.02
C VAL A 16 -8.37 6.12 1.95
N ASN A 17 -9.31 7.07 1.77
CA ASN A 17 -10.53 7.16 2.57
C ASN A 17 -11.41 5.91 2.41
N ILE A 18 -11.59 5.43 1.17
CA ILE A 18 -12.33 4.19 0.90
C ILE A 18 -11.66 2.98 1.58
N CYS A 19 -10.33 2.84 1.48
CA CYS A 19 -9.59 1.77 2.16
C CYS A 19 -9.79 1.80 3.67
N GLN A 20 -9.71 2.99 4.30
CA GLN A 20 -9.88 3.14 5.74
C GLN A 20 -11.30 2.75 6.20
N GLN A 21 -12.31 3.12 5.43
CA GLN A 21 -13.70 2.72 5.69
C GLN A 21 -13.89 1.22 5.55
N GLY A 22 -13.27 0.60 4.53
CA GLY A 22 -13.30 -0.85 4.33
C GLY A 22 -12.68 -1.62 5.50
N ILE A 23 -11.52 -1.17 6.00
CA ILE A 23 -10.85 -1.79 7.16
C ILE A 23 -11.76 -1.76 8.39
N ALA A 24 -12.41 -0.63 8.68
CA ALA A 24 -13.29 -0.50 9.84
C ALA A 24 -14.46 -1.51 9.84
N GLY A 25 -14.91 -1.94 8.65
CA GLY A 25 -15.99 -2.91 8.48
C GLY A 25 -15.56 -4.37 8.35
N SER A 26 -14.26 -4.67 8.34
CA SER A 26 -13.73 -6.02 8.04
C SER A 26 -12.43 -6.32 8.79
N LEU A 27 -12.47 -6.22 10.12
CA LEU A 27 -11.30 -6.38 10.99
C LEU A 27 -10.72 -7.81 11.03
N ASP A 28 -11.49 -8.79 10.58
CA ASP A 28 -11.11 -10.20 10.44
C ASP A 28 -10.63 -10.57 9.02
N ALA A 29 -10.68 -9.62 8.08
CA ALA A 29 -10.16 -9.79 6.74
C ALA A 29 -8.67 -9.44 6.65
N THR A 30 -8.07 -9.66 5.48
CA THR A 30 -6.66 -9.35 5.21
C THR A 30 -6.51 -8.81 3.79
N SER A 31 -5.57 -7.88 3.59
CA SER A 31 -5.19 -7.41 2.26
C SER A 31 -4.26 -8.40 1.57
N VAL A 32 -4.36 -8.48 0.25
CA VAL A 32 -3.48 -9.32 -0.59
C VAL A 32 -2.48 -8.41 -1.29
N ILE A 33 -1.19 -8.70 -1.15
CA ILE A 33 -0.08 -7.92 -1.72
C ILE A 33 0.83 -8.90 -2.47
N GLU A 34 0.31 -9.49 -3.55
CA GLU A 34 0.95 -10.57 -4.32
C GLU A 34 1.24 -10.18 -5.78
N CYS A 35 1.00 -8.92 -6.16
CA CYS A 35 1.36 -8.46 -7.50
C CYS A 35 2.89 -8.52 -7.66
N GLY A 36 3.35 -9.10 -8.76
CA GLY A 36 4.78 -9.36 -9.00
C GLY A 36 5.35 -10.56 -8.25
N GLY A 37 4.54 -11.36 -7.56
CA GLY A 37 4.98 -12.56 -6.82
C GLY A 37 5.29 -12.27 -5.35
N ASP A 38 6.35 -12.90 -4.81
CA ASP A 38 6.73 -12.85 -3.39
C ASP A 38 8.04 -12.10 -3.12
N SER A 39 8.71 -11.59 -4.16
CA SER A 39 9.97 -10.87 -4.04
C SER A 39 9.81 -9.53 -3.30
N THR A 40 10.87 -9.12 -2.60
CA THR A 40 11.03 -7.79 -1.99
C THR A 40 12.13 -6.97 -2.67
N ASP A 41 12.72 -7.49 -3.76
CA ASP A 41 13.81 -6.83 -4.47
C ASP A 41 13.31 -5.70 -5.35
N SER A 42 14.15 -4.70 -5.61
CA SER A 42 13.83 -3.64 -6.56
C SER A 42 13.74 -4.19 -7.98
N MET A 43 12.74 -3.74 -8.75
CA MET A 43 12.63 -4.00 -10.19
C MET A 43 13.02 -2.77 -11.00
N GLU A 44 13.55 -2.98 -12.22
CA GLU A 44 13.87 -1.87 -13.13
C GLU A 44 12.61 -1.23 -13.73
N VAL A 45 11.52 -1.99 -13.86
CA VAL A 45 10.25 -1.51 -14.39
C VAL A 45 9.36 -1.06 -13.24
N MET A 46 8.91 0.19 -13.27
CA MET A 46 8.02 0.76 -12.26
C MET A 46 6.55 0.40 -12.54
N GLY A 47 5.80 0.11 -11.47
CA GLY A 47 4.33 0.01 -11.51
C GLY A 47 3.77 -1.33 -11.98
N VAL A 48 4.57 -2.40 -11.95
CA VAL A 48 4.16 -3.76 -12.37
C VAL A 48 4.23 -4.79 -11.22
N ASP A 49 4.57 -4.34 -10.01
CA ASP A 49 4.80 -5.17 -8.84
C ASP A 49 4.45 -4.45 -7.54
N GLU A 50 4.43 -5.21 -6.44
CA GLU A 50 4.27 -4.71 -5.07
C GLU A 50 5.47 -5.04 -4.17
N ASN A 51 6.66 -5.27 -4.75
CA ASN A 51 7.87 -5.67 -4.01
C ASN A 51 8.23 -4.64 -2.94
N GLY A 52 8.15 -3.35 -3.28
CA GLY A 52 8.42 -2.25 -2.36
C GLY A 52 7.41 -2.17 -1.19
N VAL A 53 6.15 -2.47 -1.45
CA VAL A 53 5.10 -2.50 -0.42
C VAL A 53 5.33 -3.68 0.53
N ARG A 54 5.69 -4.85 0.01
CA ARG A 54 6.09 -6.00 0.84
C ARG A 54 7.32 -5.69 1.68
N ALA A 55 8.35 -5.09 1.09
CA ALA A 55 9.56 -4.70 1.81
C ALA A 55 9.27 -3.70 2.95
N PHE A 56 8.38 -2.74 2.71
CA PHE A 56 7.91 -1.81 3.75
C PHE A 56 7.29 -2.55 4.94
N TRP A 57 6.34 -3.45 4.68
CA TRP A 57 5.68 -4.19 5.75
C TRP A 57 6.61 -5.16 6.49
N ALA A 58 7.57 -5.78 5.79
CA ALA A 58 8.60 -6.60 6.42
C ALA A 58 9.43 -5.77 7.41
N GLY A 59 9.89 -4.58 7.01
CA GLY A 59 10.60 -3.66 7.88
C GLY A 59 9.75 -3.15 9.05
N TYR A 60 8.48 -2.80 8.80
CA TYR A 60 7.55 -2.39 9.84
C TYR A 60 7.38 -3.47 10.92
N ARG A 61 7.16 -4.72 10.51
CA ARG A 61 7.01 -5.85 11.43
C ARG A 61 8.25 -6.06 12.28
N GLN A 62 9.44 -5.98 11.66
CA GLN A 62 10.71 -6.06 12.38
C GLN A 62 10.84 -4.95 13.44
N LEU A 63 10.50 -3.71 13.09
CA LEU A 63 10.55 -2.57 14.02
C LEU A 63 9.56 -2.71 15.19
N MET A 64 8.40 -3.32 14.93
CA MET A 64 7.35 -3.53 15.94
C MET A 64 7.55 -4.82 16.76
N GLY A 65 8.54 -5.66 16.43
CA GLY A 65 8.78 -6.93 17.11
C GLY A 65 7.71 -8.00 16.85
N LEU A 66 7.12 -8.00 15.65
CA LEU A 66 6.02 -8.89 15.23
C LEU A 66 6.45 -10.06 14.34
#